data_AF-A0A7S4QHF3-F1
#
_entry.id   AF-A0A7S4QHF3-F1
#
_cell.length_a   1.000
_cell.length_b   1.000
_cell.length_c   1.000
_cell.angle_alpha   90.00
_cell.angle_beta   90.00
_cell.angle_gamma   90.00
#
_symmetry.space_group_name_H-M   'P 1'
#
loop_
_entity.id
_entity.type
_entity.pdbx_description
1 polymer ?
#
loop_
_entity_poly.entity_id
_entity_poly.type
_entity_poly.pdbx_seq_one_letter_code
_entity_poly.pdbx_strand_id
1 'polypeptide(L)'
;FLSLYLIFFAYVPQYHKLQFRFIYRQYPLPYDFGNAYYAFTYGPARHIVLSSYSNMDPGSKQYTWLVDQLNEVDRSVTPWLFVSLHCPIYNSFRLHRREPQLLHAKRFLEPLFVSHHVNMVFAGHVHAYMRTKPVIYDEVNDAGPIYVIVGNGGRQANAPYHRDEAEEWVLLRDHAEFGYGVLDIINSTHAFWEWEQTGFNAPEEAGKLGRYEPIEGQSDRGYVQNQFFLKK
;
A
#
# COMPACT_ATOMS: atom_id res chain seq x y z
N PHE A 1 -9.37 22.55 -8.37
CA PHE A 1 -9.63 21.41 -7.47
C PHE A 1 -10.01 20.22 -8.34
N LEU A 2 -9.02 19.44 -8.77
CA LEU A 2 -9.25 18.19 -9.49
C LEU A 2 -8.71 17.10 -8.55
N SER A 3 -9.61 16.48 -7.79
CA SER A 3 -9.29 15.36 -6.91
C SER A 3 -9.01 14.13 -7.78
N LEU A 4 -7.78 13.61 -7.68
CA LEU A 4 -7.38 12.40 -8.38
C LEU A 4 -7.95 11.19 -7.62
N TYR A 5 -9.03 10.60 -8.12
CA TYR A 5 -9.51 9.31 -7.63
C TYR A 5 -8.52 8.22 -8.07
N LEU A 6 -7.56 7.88 -7.20
CA LEU A 6 -6.73 6.69 -7.36
C LEU A 6 -7.59 5.44 -7.07
N ILE A 7 -8.42 5.09 -8.04
CA ILE A 7 -9.08 3.77 -8.09
C ILE A 7 -7.98 2.78 -8.46
N PHE A 8 -7.52 1.99 -7.49
CA PHE A 8 -6.71 0.82 -7.73
C PHE A 8 -7.52 -0.23 -8.51
N PHE A 9 -7.58 -0.11 -9.83
CA PHE A 9 -7.73 -1.30 -10.68
C PHE A 9 -6.36 -1.96 -10.81
N ALA A 10 -5.91 -2.63 -9.76
CA ALA A 10 -5.22 -3.89 -10.00
C ALA A 10 -6.32 -4.84 -10.48
N TYR A 11 -6.53 -4.92 -11.81
CA TYR A 11 -7.30 -6.03 -12.38
C TYR A 11 -6.52 -7.31 -12.12
N VAL A 12 -6.70 -7.87 -10.92
CA VAL A 12 -6.41 -9.25 -10.61
C VAL A 12 -7.74 -9.95 -10.85
N PRO A 13 -7.88 -10.80 -11.88
CA PRO A 13 -9.12 -11.53 -12.07
C PRO A 13 -9.34 -12.41 -10.83
N GLN A 14 -10.20 -11.98 -9.92
CA GLN A 14 -10.74 -12.84 -8.87
C GLN A 14 -11.88 -13.64 -9.49
N TYR A 15 -11.50 -14.82 -9.97
CA TYR A 15 -12.33 -15.87 -10.50
C TYR A 15 -13.35 -16.34 -9.45
N HIS A 16 -14.57 -15.81 -9.50
CA HIS A 16 -15.72 -16.52 -8.94
C HIS A 16 -16.48 -17.21 -10.08
N LYS A 17 -16.61 -18.54 -9.95
CA LYS A 17 -17.22 -19.53 -10.84
C LYS A 17 -16.36 -20.02 -12.00
N LEU A 18 -15.37 -20.85 -11.70
CA LEU A 18 -15.05 -22.01 -12.54
C LEU A 18 -14.51 -23.10 -11.59
N GLN A 19 -15.22 -24.24 -11.53
CA GLN A 19 -14.70 -25.43 -10.88
C GLN A 19 -13.45 -25.88 -11.63
N PHE A 20 -12.27 -25.69 -11.05
CA PHE A 20 -11.04 -26.30 -11.54
C PHE A 20 -10.64 -27.45 -10.63
N ARG A 21 -10.60 -28.64 -11.25
CA ARG A 21 -10.09 -29.87 -10.69
C ARG A 21 -8.58 -29.71 -10.49
N PHE A 22 -8.13 -29.74 -9.24
CA PHE A 22 -6.72 -29.64 -8.89
C PHE A 22 -5.91 -30.77 -9.56
N ILE A 23 -4.98 -30.40 -10.43
CA ILE A 23 -3.85 -31.25 -10.82
C ILE A 23 -2.61 -30.59 -10.25
N TYR A 24 -2.06 -31.17 -9.18
CA TYR A 24 -0.74 -30.84 -8.68
C TYR A 24 0.30 -31.14 -9.78
N ARG A 25 0.93 -30.11 -10.35
CA ARG A 25 2.18 -30.26 -11.12
C ARG A 25 3.00 -28.96 -11.09
N GLN A 26 4.19 -29.06 -10.47
CA GLN A 26 5.32 -28.12 -10.42
C GLN A 26 5.08 -26.70 -10.99
N TYR A 27 5.10 -25.68 -10.12
CA TYR A 27 5.25 -24.27 -10.52
C TYR A 27 6.52 -24.09 -11.37
N PRO A 28 6.41 -23.77 -12.68
CA PRO A 28 7.54 -23.44 -13.51
C PRO A 28 7.40 -21.95 -13.84
N LEU A 29 7.89 -21.05 -12.99
CA LEU A 29 7.93 -19.63 -13.38
C LEU A 29 8.92 -19.49 -14.54
N PRO A 30 8.42 -19.06 -15.72
CA PRO A 30 8.58 -17.66 -16.07
C PRO A 30 7.30 -17.08 -16.69
N TYR A 31 6.69 -16.09 -16.03
CA TYR A 31 5.67 -15.24 -16.65
C TYR A 31 6.25 -13.84 -16.80
N ASP A 32 6.46 -13.43 -18.05
CA ASP A 32 6.94 -12.11 -18.43
C ASP A 32 6.07 -11.60 -19.57
N PHE A 33 5.12 -10.73 -19.26
CA PHE A 33 4.39 -9.95 -20.25
C PHE A 33 4.41 -8.48 -19.81
N GLY A 34 4.92 -7.63 -20.68
CA GLY A 34 4.87 -6.18 -20.53
C GLY A 34 3.45 -5.72 -20.20
N ASN A 35 3.37 -4.70 -19.35
CA ASN A 35 2.17 -4.12 -18.70
C ASN A 35 1.83 -4.64 -17.29
N ALA A 36 2.60 -5.56 -16.69
CA ALA A 36 2.38 -5.94 -15.28
C ALA A 36 2.81 -4.86 -14.27
N TYR A 37 3.75 -4.02 -14.66
CA TYR A 37 4.27 -2.89 -13.90
C TYR A 37 4.58 -1.75 -14.88
N TYR A 38 4.37 -0.51 -14.43
CA TYR A 38 4.50 0.68 -15.26
C TYR A 38 4.71 1.91 -14.38
N ALA A 39 5.14 3.01 -14.99
CA ALA A 39 5.31 4.28 -14.30
C ALA A 39 4.75 5.42 -15.13
N PHE A 40 4.23 6.44 -14.47
CA PHE A 40 3.70 7.64 -15.10
C PHE A 40 3.95 8.86 -14.24
N THR A 41 3.81 10.04 -14.82
CA THR A 41 3.92 11.31 -14.11
C THR A 41 2.59 12.03 -14.18
N TYR A 42 2.13 12.51 -13.03
CA TYR A 42 0.93 13.33 -12.94
C TYR A 42 1.19 14.49 -12.00
N GLY A 43 1.11 15.72 -12.53
CA GLY A 43 1.47 16.92 -11.79
C GLY A 43 2.89 16.83 -11.22
N PRO A 44 3.10 17.16 -9.93
CA PRO A 44 4.43 17.15 -9.30
C PRO A 44 4.86 15.76 -8.80
N ALA A 45 4.20 14.69 -9.23
CA ALA A 45 4.42 13.35 -8.71
C ALA A 45 4.80 12.33 -9.79
N ARG A 46 5.82 11.53 -9.48
CA ARG A 46 6.17 10.30 -10.19
C ARG A 46 5.47 9.13 -9.50
N HIS A 47 4.72 8.35 -10.27
CA HIS A 47 4.02 7.17 -9.80
C HIS A 47 4.65 5.92 -10.42
N ILE A 48 4.96 4.93 -9.58
CA ILE A 48 5.47 3.62 -9.99
C ILE A 48 4.51 2.54 -9.49
N VAL A 49 3.96 1.77 -10.41
CA VAL A 49 3.04 0.67 -10.11
C VAL A 49 3.75 -0.65 -10.36
N LEU A 50 3.81 -1.49 -9.33
CA LEU A 50 4.48 -2.79 -9.33
C LEU A 50 3.48 -3.94 -9.27
N SER A 51 3.85 -5.07 -9.86
CA SER A 51 3.14 -6.33 -9.69
C SER A 51 3.72 -7.09 -8.50
N SER A 52 2.88 -7.30 -7.48
CA SER A 52 3.21 -8.21 -6.36
C SER A 52 3.31 -9.67 -6.78
N TYR A 53 2.84 -10.02 -7.98
CA TYR A 53 2.80 -11.38 -8.50
C TYR A 53 3.87 -11.63 -9.57
N SER A 54 4.70 -10.64 -9.85
CA SER A 54 5.91 -10.77 -10.66
C SER A 54 7.12 -11.03 -9.75
N ASN A 55 8.19 -11.60 -10.32
CA ASN A 55 9.43 -11.80 -9.56
C ASN A 55 9.98 -10.42 -9.12
N MET A 56 10.31 -10.30 -7.82
CA MET A 56 10.82 -9.10 -7.17
C MET A 56 12.27 -9.27 -6.68
N ASP A 57 12.88 -10.43 -6.95
CA ASP A 57 14.24 -10.72 -6.51
C ASP A 57 15.26 -9.87 -7.31
N PRO A 58 16.43 -9.56 -6.72
CA PRO A 58 17.50 -8.85 -7.42
C PRO A 58 17.88 -9.54 -8.75
N GLY A 59 17.94 -8.76 -9.83
CA GLY A 59 18.22 -9.25 -11.19
C GLY A 59 16.99 -9.77 -11.95
N SER A 60 15.81 -9.81 -11.33
CA SER A 60 14.56 -10.02 -12.07
C SER A 60 14.21 -8.81 -12.94
N LYS A 61 13.39 -9.03 -13.98
CA LYS A 61 12.98 -7.96 -14.92
C LYS A 61 12.30 -6.78 -14.23
N GLN A 62 11.37 -7.05 -13.31
CA GLN A 62 10.70 -5.98 -12.54
C GLN A 62 11.68 -5.26 -11.61
N TYR A 63 12.61 -5.98 -10.96
CA TYR A 63 13.58 -5.36 -10.06
C TYR A 63 14.53 -4.43 -10.82
N THR A 64 15.11 -4.90 -11.93
CA THR A 64 16.01 -4.07 -12.76
C THR A 64 15.27 -2.87 -13.33
N TRP A 65 14.06 -3.08 -13.87
CA TRP A 65 13.23 -1.99 -14.37
C TRP A 65 12.90 -0.96 -13.27
N LEU A 66 12.55 -1.41 -12.06
CA LEU A 66 12.26 -0.52 -10.92
C LEU A 66 13.48 0.31 -10.56
N VAL A 67 14.68 -0.29 -10.51
CA VAL A 67 15.92 0.43 -10.23
C VAL A 67 16.14 1.53 -11.27
N ASP A 68 15.94 1.24 -12.55
CA ASP A 68 16.06 2.24 -13.62
C ASP A 68 15.04 3.37 -13.44
N GLN A 69 13.77 3.04 -13.19
CA GLN A 69 12.72 4.05 -12.98
C GLN A 69 12.94 4.92 -11.75
N LEU A 70 13.54 4.39 -10.68
CA LEU A 70 13.89 5.13 -9.47
C LEU A 70 15.07 6.08 -9.70
N ASN A 71 16.08 5.64 -10.47
CA ASN A 71 17.25 6.46 -10.82
C ASN A 71 16.91 7.61 -11.77
N GLU A 72 15.88 7.45 -12.61
CA GLU A 72 15.40 8.48 -13.54
C GLU A 72 14.64 9.63 -12.86
N VAL A 73 14.30 9.52 -11.56
CA VAL A 73 13.47 10.52 -10.87
C VAL A 73 14.25 11.78 -10.57
N ASP A 74 13.96 12.84 -11.33
CA ASP A 74 14.40 14.20 -11.00
C ASP A 74 13.44 14.84 -9.98
N ARG A 75 13.89 14.96 -8.73
CA ARG A 75 13.10 15.56 -7.63
C ARG A 75 12.91 17.07 -7.74
N SER A 76 13.59 17.75 -8.67
CA SER A 76 13.32 19.15 -9.00
C SER A 76 12.09 19.33 -9.90
N VAL A 77 11.76 18.30 -10.70
CA VAL A 77 10.58 18.27 -11.58
C VAL A 77 9.41 17.53 -10.91
N THR A 78 9.67 16.35 -10.37
CA THR A 78 8.69 15.53 -9.62
C THR A 78 9.16 15.36 -8.18
N PRO A 79 8.90 16.34 -7.29
CA PRO A 79 9.32 16.25 -5.89
C PRO A 79 8.70 15.08 -5.14
N TRP A 80 7.53 14.60 -5.56
CA TRP A 80 6.84 13.47 -4.96
C TRP A 80 7.09 12.17 -5.72
N LEU A 81 7.37 11.11 -4.98
CA LEU A 81 7.57 9.76 -5.52
C LEU A 81 6.68 8.77 -4.77
N PHE A 82 5.75 8.16 -5.50
CA PHE A 82 4.80 7.20 -4.96
C PHE A 82 4.98 5.85 -5.60
N VAL A 83 4.91 4.80 -4.78
CA VAL A 83 4.91 3.42 -5.24
C VAL A 83 3.58 2.77 -4.91
N SER A 84 3.13 1.85 -5.76
CA SER A 84 1.94 1.07 -5.49
C SER A 84 2.13 -0.40 -5.86
N LEU A 85 1.55 -1.28 -5.06
CA LEU A 85 1.59 -2.72 -5.26
C LEU A 85 0.33 -3.36 -4.65
N HIS A 86 -0.01 -4.59 -5.03
CA HIS A 86 -1.21 -5.22 -4.50
C HIS A 86 -1.04 -5.70 -3.05
N CYS A 87 -0.04 -6.55 -2.81
CA CYS A 87 0.28 -7.09 -1.48
C CYS A 87 1.10 -6.08 -0.67
N PRO A 88 0.72 -5.75 0.58
CA PRO A 88 1.43 -4.77 1.38
C PRO A 88 2.79 -5.28 1.86
N ILE A 89 3.70 -4.35 2.21
CA ILE A 89 5.01 -4.65 2.81
C ILE A 89 4.92 -4.70 4.34
N TYR A 90 4.16 -3.76 4.93
CA TYR A 90 3.84 -3.73 6.35
C TYR A 90 2.41 -4.20 6.56
N ASN A 91 2.18 -5.07 7.55
CA ASN A 91 0.86 -5.62 7.83
C ASN A 91 0.68 -5.95 9.32
N SER A 92 -0.26 -5.25 9.97
CA SER A 92 -0.62 -5.42 11.38
C SER A 92 -1.84 -6.35 11.59
N PHE A 93 -2.36 -6.95 10.50
CA PHE A 93 -3.45 -7.91 10.53
C PHE A 93 -2.92 -9.35 10.50
N ARG A 94 -3.75 -10.28 10.97
CA ARG A 94 -3.41 -11.71 11.04
C ARG A 94 -3.43 -12.38 9.67
N LEU A 95 -4.30 -11.93 8.76
CA LEU A 95 -4.38 -12.43 7.39
C LEU A 95 -3.20 -11.92 6.57
N HIS A 96 -2.71 -12.75 5.65
CA HIS A 96 -1.69 -12.40 4.66
C HIS A 96 -0.29 -11.98 5.18
N ARG A 97 -0.05 -12.03 6.50
CA ARG A 97 1.24 -11.62 7.12
C ARG A 97 2.46 -12.47 6.73
N ARG A 98 2.24 -13.71 6.27
CA ARG A 98 3.30 -14.67 5.92
C ARG A 98 3.36 -14.99 4.43
N GLU A 99 2.70 -14.17 3.60
CA GLU A 99 2.73 -14.39 2.16
C GLU A 99 4.13 -14.12 1.58
N PRO A 100 4.62 -14.99 0.66
CA PRO A 100 5.90 -14.78 0.01
C PRO A 100 6.03 -13.40 -0.64
N GLN A 101 4.95 -12.87 -1.21
CA GLN A 101 4.91 -11.57 -1.87
C GLN A 101 5.27 -10.45 -0.90
N LEU A 102 4.66 -10.43 0.29
CA LEU A 102 4.96 -9.46 1.35
C LEU A 102 6.41 -9.61 1.82
N LEU A 103 6.84 -10.84 2.09
CA LEU A 103 8.18 -11.12 2.62
C LEU A 103 9.28 -10.74 1.63
N HIS A 104 9.10 -11.05 0.34
CA HIS A 104 10.04 -10.69 -0.72
C HIS A 104 10.04 -9.19 -0.98
N ALA A 105 8.86 -8.55 -1.03
CA ALA A 105 8.77 -7.09 -1.19
C ALA A 105 9.47 -6.35 -0.04
N LYS A 106 9.25 -6.78 1.20
CA LYS A 106 9.96 -6.23 2.37
C LYS A 106 11.46 -6.45 2.27
N ARG A 107 11.91 -7.65 1.92
CA ARG A 107 13.34 -7.98 1.86
C ARG A 107 14.08 -7.23 0.74
N PHE A 108 13.49 -7.10 -0.44
CA PHE A 108 14.19 -6.67 -1.65
C PHE A 108 13.81 -5.27 -2.13
N LEU A 109 12.57 -4.81 -1.90
CA LEU A 109 12.10 -3.52 -2.39
C LEU A 109 12.19 -2.41 -1.34
N GLU A 110 11.98 -2.70 -0.06
CA GLU A 110 12.13 -1.70 1.01
C GLU A 110 13.49 -0.98 0.97
N PRO A 111 14.65 -1.66 0.78
CA PRO A 111 15.94 -0.98 0.67
C PRO A 111 15.99 0.04 -0.48
N LEU A 112 15.34 -0.25 -1.62
CA LEU A 112 15.25 0.67 -2.75
C LEU A 112 14.36 1.86 -2.44
N PHE A 113 13.25 1.64 -1.72
CA PHE A 113 12.31 2.70 -1.36
C PHE A 113 12.93 3.67 -0.35
N VAL A 114 13.68 3.14 0.61
CA VAL A 114 14.43 3.93 1.58
C VAL A 114 15.53 4.74 0.90
N SER A 115 16.34 4.12 0.04
CA SER A 115 17.48 4.80 -0.61
C SER A 115 17.05 5.92 -1.57
N HIS A 116 15.89 5.77 -2.22
CA HIS A 116 15.34 6.77 -3.15
C HIS A 116 14.33 7.72 -2.50
N HIS A 117 14.14 7.65 -1.17
CA HIS A 117 13.20 8.49 -0.43
C HIS A 117 11.80 8.47 -1.07
N VAL A 118 11.27 7.27 -1.30
CA VAL A 118 9.87 7.09 -1.68
C VAL A 118 9.00 7.67 -0.57
N ASN A 119 8.03 8.50 -0.94
CA ASN A 119 7.22 9.23 0.03
C ASN A 119 6.13 8.34 0.64
N MET A 120 5.37 7.69 -0.24
CA MET A 120 4.26 6.82 0.16
C MET A 120 4.21 5.57 -0.70
N VAL A 121 3.87 4.45 -0.06
CA VAL A 121 3.67 3.16 -0.69
C VAL A 121 2.23 2.71 -0.42
N PHE A 122 1.45 2.56 -1.48
CA PHE A 122 0.04 2.17 -1.40
C PHE A 122 -0.15 0.70 -1.73
N ALA A 123 -0.97 0.03 -0.93
CA ALA A 123 -1.33 -1.36 -1.11
C ALA A 123 -2.80 -1.63 -0.83
N GLY A 124 -3.29 -2.76 -1.35
CA GLY A 124 -4.62 -3.29 -1.04
C GLY A 124 -4.49 -4.65 -0.39
N HIS A 125 -5.12 -5.65 -1.02
CA HIS A 125 -5.02 -7.09 -0.70
C HIS A 125 -5.64 -7.50 0.63
N VAL A 126 -5.23 -6.89 1.74
CA VAL A 126 -5.91 -7.02 3.04
C VAL A 126 -7.13 -6.10 3.02
N HIS A 127 -8.34 -6.64 3.20
CA HIS A 127 -9.56 -5.81 3.19
C HIS A 127 -9.74 -5.05 4.51
N ALA A 128 -8.83 -4.14 4.76
CA ALA A 128 -8.79 -3.28 5.92
C ALA A 128 -8.07 -1.98 5.53
N TYR A 129 -8.18 -0.99 6.40
CA TYR A 129 -7.39 0.22 6.34
C TYR A 129 -6.20 0.14 7.31
N MET A 130 -5.04 0.60 6.88
CA MET A 130 -3.91 0.84 7.78
C MET A 130 -3.00 1.90 7.22
N ARG A 131 -2.50 2.78 8.08
CA ARG A 131 -1.43 3.73 7.75
C ARG A 131 -0.33 3.63 8.77
N THR A 132 0.91 3.60 8.30
CA THR A 132 2.09 3.64 9.18
C THR A 132 2.49 5.09 9.48
N LYS A 133 3.26 5.27 10.55
CA LYS A 133 4.21 6.39 10.63
C LYS A 133 5.29 6.22 9.55
N PRO A 134 6.08 7.25 9.22
CA PRO A 134 7.34 7.05 8.49
C PRO A 134 8.16 5.94 9.14
N VAL A 135 8.54 4.92 8.37
CA VAL A 135 9.15 3.69 8.92
C VAL A 135 10.26 3.19 8.01
N ILE A 136 11.33 2.69 8.64
CA ILE A 136 12.46 2.02 8.00
C ILE A 136 12.74 0.76 8.81
N TYR A 137 12.68 -0.42 8.18
CA TYR A 137 13.05 -1.70 8.80
C TYR A 137 12.39 -1.94 10.18
N ASP A 138 11.07 -1.75 10.25
CA ASP A 138 10.24 -1.86 11.46
C ASP A 138 10.47 -0.77 12.54
N GLU A 139 11.31 0.23 12.30
CA GLU A 139 11.57 1.34 13.22
C GLU A 139 11.00 2.66 12.69
N VAL A 140 10.38 3.44 13.58
CA VAL A 140 9.84 4.76 13.23
C VAL A 140 11.00 5.68 12.88
N ASN A 141 10.95 6.26 11.68
CA ASN A 141 12.00 7.13 11.16
C ASN A 141 11.43 8.11 10.14
N ASP A 142 11.55 9.41 10.41
CA ASP A 142 10.98 10.49 9.60
C ASP A 142 11.48 10.51 8.14
N ALA A 143 12.62 9.89 7.85
CA ALA A 143 13.15 9.77 6.48
C ALA A 143 12.56 8.57 5.70
N GLY A 144 11.80 7.70 6.36
CA GLY A 144 11.25 6.47 5.80
C GLY A 144 9.93 6.67 5.03
N PRO A 145 9.59 5.78 4.08
CA PRO A 145 8.30 5.82 3.41
C PRO A 145 7.14 5.62 4.39
N ILE A 146 5.99 6.20 4.05
CA ILE A 146 4.71 5.90 4.72
C ILE A 146 4.03 4.78 3.93
N TYR A 147 3.63 3.71 4.60
CA TYR A 147 2.92 2.60 3.98
C TYR A 147 1.44 2.69 4.31
N VAL A 148 0.60 2.54 3.29
CA VAL A 148 -0.86 2.61 3.42
C VAL A 148 -1.48 1.35 2.82
N ILE A 149 -2.31 0.66 3.59
CA ILE A 149 -3.25 -0.35 3.14
C ILE A 149 -4.61 0.34 2.98
N VAL A 150 -5.16 0.32 1.77
CA VAL A 150 -6.52 0.78 1.46
C VAL A 150 -7.24 -0.32 0.67
N GLY A 151 -7.32 -1.52 1.26
CA GLY A 151 -7.92 -2.70 0.63
C GLY A 151 -9.41 -2.88 0.93
N ASN A 152 -9.99 -2.01 1.75
CA ASN A 152 -11.38 -2.01 2.21
C ASN A 152 -12.34 -1.29 1.22
N GLY A 153 -12.18 -1.50 -0.08
CA GLY A 153 -12.98 -0.83 -1.12
C GLY A 153 -14.40 -1.38 -1.34
N GLY A 154 -14.86 -2.36 -0.54
CA GLY A 154 -16.23 -2.90 -0.64
C GLY A 154 -16.39 -4.42 -0.63
N ARG A 155 -15.28 -5.20 -0.61
CA ARG A 155 -15.37 -6.65 -0.37
C ARG A 155 -15.26 -6.94 1.12
N GLN A 156 -16.28 -7.58 1.67
CA GLN A 156 -16.29 -7.86 3.10
C GLN A 156 -15.15 -8.81 3.51
N ALA A 157 -14.28 -8.35 4.40
CA ALA A 157 -13.46 -9.24 5.22
C ALA A 157 -13.03 -8.52 6.50
N ASN A 158 -13.53 -8.99 7.63
CA ASN A 158 -13.16 -8.49 8.96
C ASN A 158 -11.78 -9.03 9.33
N ALA A 159 -10.73 -8.53 8.66
CA ALA A 159 -9.37 -9.03 8.86
C ALA A 159 -8.98 -8.82 10.34
N PRO A 160 -8.81 -9.88 11.15
CA PRO A 160 -8.56 -9.69 12.58
C PRO A 160 -7.16 -9.10 12.79
N TYR A 161 -7.02 -8.27 13.81
CA TYR A 161 -5.72 -7.74 14.22
C TYR A 161 -4.76 -8.87 14.59
N HIS A 162 -3.47 -8.70 14.28
CA HIS A 162 -2.46 -9.67 14.69
C HIS A 162 -2.23 -9.67 16.21
N ARG A 163 -2.33 -8.48 16.82
CA ARG A 163 -2.16 -8.19 18.25
C ARG A 163 -3.21 -7.18 18.68
N ASP A 164 -3.65 -7.24 19.93
CA ASP A 164 -4.60 -6.28 20.48
C ASP A 164 -4.00 -4.86 20.48
N GLU A 165 -2.75 -4.74 20.91
CA GLU A 165 -1.96 -3.52 20.80
C GLU A 165 -1.29 -3.42 19.43
N ALA A 166 -1.30 -2.22 18.85
CA ALA A 166 -0.67 -1.98 17.56
C ALA A 166 0.85 -1.88 17.70
N GLU A 167 1.59 -2.32 16.67
CA GLU A 167 3.03 -2.07 16.60
C GLU A 167 3.31 -0.56 16.56
N GLU A 168 4.47 -0.11 17.08
CA GLU A 168 4.78 1.31 17.24
C GLU A 168 4.75 2.11 15.92
N TRP A 169 5.10 1.46 14.82
CA TRP A 169 5.08 2.03 13.47
C TRP A 169 3.66 2.16 12.89
N VAL A 170 2.64 1.58 13.51
CA VAL A 170 1.24 1.75 13.09
C VAL A 170 0.75 3.11 13.59
N LEU A 171 0.28 3.96 12.68
CA LEU A 171 -0.36 5.21 13.04
C LEU A 171 -1.87 5.01 13.25
N LEU A 172 -2.52 4.33 12.30
CA LEU A 172 -3.92 3.95 12.40
C LEU A 172 -4.14 2.62 11.68
N ARG A 173 -5.05 1.79 12.20
CA ARG A 173 -5.51 0.55 11.55
C ARG A 173 -7.00 0.37 11.87
N ASP A 174 -7.77 -0.01 10.87
CA ASP A 174 -9.20 -0.28 10.99
C ASP A 174 -9.59 -1.43 10.07
N HIS A 175 -10.45 -2.32 10.54
CA HIS A 175 -11.02 -3.41 9.74
C HIS A 175 -12.55 -3.38 9.62
N ALA A 176 -13.18 -2.38 10.23
CA ALA A 176 -14.62 -2.31 10.43
C ALA A 176 -15.32 -1.47 9.35
N GLU A 177 -14.62 -0.55 8.70
CA GLU A 177 -15.17 0.37 7.71
C GLU A 177 -14.67 0.06 6.30
N PHE A 178 -15.52 0.28 5.31
CA PHE A 178 -15.12 0.49 3.93
C PHE A 178 -14.64 1.93 3.74
N GLY A 179 -13.80 2.14 2.73
CA GLY A 179 -13.38 3.49 2.39
C GLY A 179 -12.39 3.56 1.24
N TYR A 180 -11.94 4.79 0.98
CA TYR A 180 -10.91 5.10 0.00
C TYR A 180 -10.04 6.25 0.50
N GLY A 181 -8.83 6.37 -0.05
CA GLY A 181 -7.89 7.43 0.29
C GLY A 181 -7.92 8.57 -0.71
N VAL A 182 -7.74 9.79 -0.22
CA VAL A 182 -7.54 11.01 -1.00
C VAL A 182 -6.20 11.62 -0.60
N LEU A 183 -5.37 11.95 -1.59
CA LEU A 183 -4.10 12.62 -1.39
C LEU A 183 -4.06 13.91 -2.20
N ASP A 184 -4.03 15.04 -1.50
CA ASP A 184 -3.92 16.36 -2.11
C ASP A 184 -2.49 16.89 -1.97
N ILE A 185 -1.77 16.97 -3.09
CA ILE A 185 -0.43 17.56 -3.10
C ILE A 185 -0.55 19.09 -3.14
N ILE A 186 -0.07 19.74 -2.09
CA ILE A 186 -0.18 21.19 -1.93
C ILE A 186 1.01 21.89 -2.59
N ASN A 187 2.22 21.39 -2.34
CA ASN A 187 3.46 21.91 -2.92
C ASN A 187 4.55 20.83 -2.89
N SER A 188 5.82 21.19 -3.11
CA SER A 188 6.93 20.22 -3.10
C SER A 188 7.20 19.58 -1.75
N THR A 189 6.82 20.20 -0.63
CA THR A 189 7.15 19.75 0.73
C THR A 189 5.98 19.20 1.53
N HIS A 190 4.74 19.59 1.20
CA HIS A 190 3.53 19.20 1.94
C HIS A 190 2.43 18.66 1.02
N ALA A 191 1.80 17.59 1.48
CA ALA A 191 0.55 17.05 0.96
C ALA A 191 -0.43 16.85 2.12
N PHE A 192 -1.71 16.63 1.82
CA PHE A 192 -2.74 16.31 2.80
C PHE A 192 -3.33 14.94 2.45
N TRP A 193 -3.31 14.03 3.42
CA TRP A 193 -3.92 12.71 3.30
C TRP A 193 -5.23 12.65 4.06
N GLU A 194 -6.22 11.99 3.47
CA GLU A 194 -7.52 11.76 4.06
C GLU A 194 -8.02 10.37 3.69
N TRP A 195 -8.37 9.55 4.69
CA TRP A 195 -9.13 8.33 4.49
C TRP A 195 -10.61 8.61 4.68
N GLU A 196 -11.38 8.47 3.60
CA GLU A 196 -12.83 8.65 3.61
C GLU A 196 -13.53 7.31 3.82
N GLN A 197 -14.27 7.23 4.92
CA GLN A 197 -15.10 6.09 5.27
C GLN A 197 -16.41 6.14 4.49
N THR A 198 -16.79 5.04 3.86
CA THR A 198 -17.98 4.95 3.00
C THR A 198 -19.08 4.06 3.58
N GLY A 199 -18.83 3.43 4.73
CA GLY A 199 -19.80 2.65 5.50
C GLY A 199 -19.24 1.31 5.98
N PHE A 200 -19.98 0.63 6.84
CA PHE A 200 -19.47 -0.55 7.54
C PHE A 200 -19.17 -1.75 6.63
N ASN A 201 -17.98 -2.33 6.84
CA ASN A 201 -17.50 -3.57 6.25
C ASN A 201 -18.28 -4.79 6.75
N ALA A 202 -18.70 -4.80 8.02
CA ALA A 202 -19.53 -5.86 8.60
C ALA A 202 -20.76 -5.31 9.35
N PRO A 203 -21.90 -5.19 8.65
CA PRO A 203 -23.15 -4.69 9.24
C PRO A 203 -23.67 -5.53 10.40
N GLU A 204 -23.35 -6.83 10.43
CA GLU A 204 -23.79 -7.76 11.49
C GLU A 204 -22.88 -7.76 12.73
N GLU A 205 -21.63 -7.33 12.59
CA GLU A 205 -20.70 -7.12 13.70
C GLU A 205 -20.71 -5.67 14.19
N ALA A 206 -21.26 -4.74 13.39
CA ALA A 206 -21.61 -3.40 13.82
C ALA A 206 -22.53 -3.48 15.05
N GLY A 207 -21.96 -3.19 16.21
CA GLY A 207 -22.67 -3.17 17.50
C GLY A 207 -22.93 -4.54 18.18
N LYS A 208 -22.44 -5.68 17.69
CA LYS A 208 -22.75 -7.00 18.31
C LYS A 208 -21.68 -7.62 19.22
N LEU A 209 -20.57 -6.96 19.48
CA LEU A 209 -19.57 -7.42 20.46
C LEU A 209 -19.02 -6.31 21.37
N GLY A 210 -19.83 -5.33 21.78
CA GLY A 210 -19.50 -4.43 22.91
C GLY A 210 -18.10 -3.76 22.85
N ARG A 211 -17.50 -3.69 21.67
CA ARG A 211 -16.23 -3.05 21.35
C ARG A 211 -16.37 -2.59 19.92
N TYR A 212 -16.21 -1.29 19.76
CA TYR A 212 -16.33 -0.55 18.51
C TYR A 212 -17.78 -0.35 18.04
N GLU A 213 -18.44 0.64 18.66
CA GLU A 213 -19.07 1.66 17.81
C GLU A 213 -17.98 2.19 16.87
N PRO A 214 -18.27 2.63 15.63
CA PRO A 214 -17.30 3.47 14.91
C PRO A 214 -16.77 4.45 15.94
N ILE A 215 -15.45 4.55 16.14
CA ILE A 215 -14.97 5.57 17.06
C ILE A 215 -15.35 6.87 16.35
N GLU A 216 -16.48 7.48 16.75
CA GLU A 216 -16.89 8.80 16.34
C GLU A 216 -15.65 9.68 16.53
N GLY A 217 -15.02 10.09 15.43
CA GLY A 217 -13.80 10.90 15.45
C GLY A 217 -12.46 10.22 15.13
N GLN A 218 -12.37 8.91 14.83
CA GLN A 218 -11.16 8.37 14.17
C GLN A 218 -11.22 8.60 12.66
N SER A 219 -11.06 9.85 12.26
CA SER A 219 -10.76 10.22 10.87
C SER A 219 -9.25 10.21 10.68
N ASP A 220 -8.74 9.40 9.75
CA ASP A 220 -7.33 9.48 9.40
C ASP A 220 -7.10 10.63 8.41
N ARG A 221 -6.86 11.83 8.95
CA ARG A 221 -6.68 13.07 8.20
C ARG A 221 -5.46 13.80 8.70
N GLY A 222 -4.55 14.18 7.81
CA GLY A 222 -3.35 14.87 8.25
C GLY A 222 -2.39 15.26 7.14
N TYR A 223 -1.53 16.22 7.47
CA TYR A 223 -0.44 16.62 6.58
C TYR A 223 0.61 15.53 6.49
N VAL A 224 1.07 15.28 5.27
CA VAL A 224 2.22 14.45 4.95
C VAL A 224 3.36 15.37 4.52
N GLN A 225 4.49 15.25 5.20
CA GLN A 225 5.72 15.93 4.80
C GLN A 225 6.47 15.08 3.78
N ASN A 226 7.07 15.75 2.80
CA ASN A 226 7.91 15.09 1.81
C ASN A 226 9.26 14.72 2.44
N GLN A 227 9.45 13.42 2.69
CA GLN A 227 10.62 12.84 3.34
C GLN A 227 11.95 13.19 2.67
N PHE A 228 11.95 13.48 1.37
CA PHE A 228 13.17 13.88 0.64
C PHE A 228 13.72 15.22 1.12
N PHE A 229 12.86 16.14 1.57
CA PHE A 229 13.25 17.46 2.07
C PHE A 229 13.48 17.49 3.59
N LEU A 230 13.24 16.39 4.30
CA LEU A 230 13.52 16.28 5.74
C LEU A 230 14.99 15.92 6.05
N LYS A 231 15.83 15.77 5.02
CA LYS A 231 17.27 15.57 5.17
C LYS A 231 17.89 16.72 5.95
N LYS A 232 18.41 16.41 7.13
CA LYS A 232 19.46 17.19 7.80
C LYS A 232 20.81 16.55 7.51
#